data_AF-A0A3N5QEK5-F1
#
_entry.id   AF-A0A3N5QEK5-F1
#
_cell.length_a   1.000
_cell.length_b   1.000
_cell.length_c   1.000
_cell.angle_alpha   90.00
_cell.angle_beta   90.00
_cell.angle_gamma   90.00
#
_symmetry.space_group_name_H-M   'P 1'
#
loop_
_entity.id
_entity.type
_entity.pdbx_description
1 polymer ?
#
loop_
_entity_poly.entity_id
_entity_poly.type
_entity_poly.pdbx_seq_one_letter_code
_entity_poly.pdbx_strand_id
1 'polypeptide(L)'
;MKRVLFLLTLILFLLPSLCLADDLTRETQTLLLKARDSVLHAEKELSKKRSISPDFKTLKSFAEDLRINHMLLQDRFQTRQQTVNTLGPKAIDRHNEMLREYNRVIEQLLTILDSSATEKALTPDNLKKLRTLLENIAPKRPNPIYGSLPYRHLNYSLKAPLSGVTVEPAYQGGDQTVKEEDLADTPLAPISKIIAEKARELQWNPAKIYDWLKCNIQSEWYWGVQKGAEETLRQKSGNDADQ
;
A
#
# COMPACT_ATOMS: atom_id res chain seq x y z
N MET A 1 -9.37 -19.02 33.79
CA MET A 1 -8.05 -18.82 33.10
C MET A 1 -7.64 -19.99 32.21
N LYS A 2 -7.70 -21.26 32.65
CA LYS A 2 -7.28 -22.43 31.83
C LYS A 2 -8.03 -22.62 30.50
N ARG A 3 -9.32 -22.24 30.42
CA ARG A 3 -10.13 -22.34 29.17
C ARG A 3 -9.81 -21.26 28.13
N VAL A 4 -9.37 -20.07 28.57
CA VAL A 4 -8.98 -18.96 27.67
C VAL A 4 -7.60 -19.22 27.07
N LEU A 5 -6.69 -19.79 27.86
CA LEU A 5 -5.36 -20.19 27.38
C LEU A 5 -5.43 -21.29 26.33
N PHE A 6 -6.36 -22.26 26.48
CA PHE A 6 -6.55 -23.35 25.52
C PHE A 6 -7.16 -22.87 24.19
N LEU A 7 -8.06 -21.88 24.23
CA LEU A 7 -8.63 -21.26 23.02
C LEU A 7 -7.57 -20.46 22.25
N LEU A 8 -6.69 -19.74 22.96
CA LEU A 8 -5.60 -18.98 22.35
C LEU A 8 -4.53 -19.87 21.71
N THR A 9 -4.21 -21.02 22.31
CA THR A 9 -3.31 -22.00 21.70
C THR A 9 -3.92 -22.68 20.47
N LEU A 10 -5.23 -22.92 20.44
CA LEU A 10 -5.90 -23.50 19.28
C LEU A 10 -5.93 -22.53 18.08
N ILE A 11 -6.07 -21.23 18.35
CA ILE A 11 -6.02 -20.18 17.31
C ILE A 11 -4.60 -20.01 16.76
N LEU A 12 -3.56 -20.15 17.60
CA LEU A 12 -2.16 -20.07 17.14
C LEU A 12 -1.73 -21.24 16.24
N PHE A 13 -2.30 -22.44 16.43
CA PHE A 13 -1.99 -23.61 15.60
C PHE A 13 -2.77 -23.67 14.27
N LEU A 14 -3.80 -22.84 14.09
CA LEU A 14 -4.58 -22.74 12.85
C LEU A 14 -4.04 -21.68 11.86
N LEU A 15 -3.02 -20.91 12.25
CA LEU A 15 -2.45 -19.83 11.45
C LEU A 15 -1.25 -20.16 10.51
N PRO A 16 -0.61 -21.35 10.47
CA PRO A 16 0.53 -21.55 9.57
C PRO A 16 0.12 -21.85 8.10
N SER A 17 -1.17 -21.99 7.79
CA SER A 17 -1.62 -22.40 6.44
C SER A 17 -1.83 -21.25 5.44
N LEU A 18 -1.68 -19.99 5.85
CA LEU A 18 -1.92 -18.83 4.97
C LEU A 18 -0.67 -18.26 4.29
N CYS A 19 0.55 -18.63 4.72
CA CYS A 19 1.80 -18.08 4.14
C CYS A 19 2.39 -18.91 2.98
N LEU A 20 2.06 -20.20 2.86
CA LEU A 20 2.59 -21.07 1.80
C LEU A 20 1.77 -21.04 0.49
N ALA A 21 0.67 -20.28 0.46
CA ALA A 21 -0.27 -20.28 -0.66
C ALA A 21 0.23 -19.51 -1.89
N ASP A 22 1.16 -18.56 -1.72
CA ASP A 22 1.59 -17.60 -2.76
C ASP A 22 2.84 -18.04 -3.55
N ASP A 23 3.61 -18.99 -3.04
CA ASP A 23 4.95 -19.28 -3.57
C ASP A 23 4.91 -19.98 -4.95
N LEU A 24 4.12 -21.05 -5.07
CA LEU A 24 4.02 -21.85 -6.31
C LEU A 24 3.45 -21.06 -7.51
N THR A 25 2.48 -20.18 -7.25
CA THR A 25 1.91 -19.30 -8.28
C THR A 25 2.90 -18.23 -8.72
N ARG A 26 3.74 -17.73 -7.83
CA ARG A 26 4.82 -16.81 -8.19
C ARG A 26 5.93 -17.53 -8.94
N GLU A 27 6.29 -18.73 -8.50
CA GLU A 27 7.32 -19.55 -9.15
C GLU A 27 6.94 -19.85 -10.60
N THR A 28 5.72 -20.33 -10.85
CA THR A 28 5.20 -20.53 -12.21
C THR A 28 5.21 -19.25 -13.06
N GLN A 29 4.86 -18.10 -12.48
CA GLN A 29 4.97 -16.82 -13.17
C GLN A 29 6.41 -16.47 -13.55
N THR A 30 7.37 -16.67 -12.65
CA THR A 30 8.79 -16.41 -12.95
C THR A 30 9.31 -17.35 -14.03
N LEU A 31 8.89 -18.61 -14.03
CA LEU A 31 9.24 -19.59 -15.05
C LEU A 31 8.69 -19.18 -16.42
N LEU A 32 7.43 -18.75 -16.50
CA LEU A 32 6.82 -18.25 -17.75
C LEU A 32 7.57 -17.03 -18.30
N LEU A 33 8.01 -16.12 -17.44
CA LEU A 33 8.81 -14.96 -17.84
C LEU A 33 10.19 -15.37 -18.37
N LYS A 34 10.87 -16.31 -17.71
CA LYS A 34 12.18 -16.85 -18.17
C LYS A 34 12.05 -17.58 -19.50
N ALA A 35 10.99 -18.36 -19.68
CA ALA A 35 10.70 -19.06 -20.93
C ALA A 35 10.48 -18.07 -22.07
N ARG A 36 9.69 -17.02 -21.85
CA ARG A 36 9.46 -15.96 -22.84
C ARG A 36 10.76 -15.30 -23.28
N ASP A 37 11.61 -14.92 -22.33
CA ASP A 37 12.89 -14.29 -22.64
C ASP A 37 13.82 -15.24 -23.42
N SER A 38 13.80 -16.54 -23.10
CA SER A 38 14.57 -17.56 -23.81
C SER A 38 14.06 -17.77 -25.25
N VAL A 39 12.74 -17.74 -25.47
CA VAL A 39 12.13 -17.82 -26.82
C VAL A 39 12.50 -16.60 -27.66
N LEU A 40 12.46 -15.40 -27.08
CA LEU A 40 12.86 -14.16 -27.77
C LEU A 40 14.35 -14.18 -28.13
N HIS A 41 15.19 -14.70 -27.25
CA HIS A 41 16.62 -14.87 -27.51
C HIS A 41 16.87 -15.90 -28.62
N ALA A 42 16.20 -17.06 -28.56
CA ALA A 42 16.31 -18.12 -29.57
C ALA A 42 15.88 -17.63 -30.96
N GLU A 43 14.79 -16.86 -31.07
CA GLU A 43 14.34 -16.27 -32.35
C GLU A 43 15.39 -15.30 -32.91
N LYS A 44 15.98 -14.46 -32.05
CA LYS A 44 17.03 -13.51 -32.43
C LYS A 44 18.30 -14.23 -32.90
N GLU A 45 18.71 -15.30 -32.25
CA GLU A 45 19.91 -16.03 -32.63
C GLU A 45 19.68 -16.92 -33.88
N LEU A 46 18.46 -17.45 -34.07
CA LEU A 46 18.05 -18.12 -35.32
C LEU A 46 18.09 -17.15 -36.51
N SER A 47 17.67 -15.90 -36.33
CA SER A 47 17.76 -14.85 -37.38
C SER A 47 19.21 -14.54 -37.79
N LYS A 48 20.17 -14.78 -36.89
CA LYS A 48 21.61 -14.59 -37.12
C LYS A 48 22.34 -15.88 -37.51
N LYS A 49 21.62 -16.99 -37.72
CA LYS A 49 22.18 -18.33 -38.00
C LYS A 49 23.20 -18.82 -36.95
N ARG A 50 23.04 -18.41 -35.69
CA ARG A 50 23.88 -18.86 -34.56
C ARG A 50 23.26 -20.05 -33.85
N SER A 51 24.08 -20.76 -33.06
CA SER A 51 23.64 -21.96 -32.31
C SER A 51 22.63 -21.62 -31.22
N ILE A 52 21.57 -22.43 -31.08
CA ILE A 52 20.43 -22.24 -30.15
C ILE A 52 20.55 -23.18 -28.94
N SER A 53 21.57 -24.04 -28.92
CA SER A 53 21.85 -25.04 -27.88
C SER A 53 21.64 -24.57 -26.42
N PRO A 54 22.09 -23.38 -25.97
CA PRO A 54 21.85 -22.93 -24.59
C PRO A 54 20.37 -22.63 -24.30
N ASP A 55 19.67 -21.97 -25.23
CA ASP A 55 18.26 -21.62 -25.07
C ASP A 55 17.38 -22.88 -25.12
N PHE A 56 17.74 -23.83 -25.99
CA PHE A 56 17.06 -25.13 -26.06
C PHE A 56 17.15 -25.91 -24.76
N LYS A 57 18.34 -25.93 -24.11
CA LYS A 57 18.51 -26.58 -22.80
C LYS A 57 17.64 -25.92 -21.73
N THR A 58 17.57 -24.58 -21.73
CA THR A 58 16.72 -23.81 -20.81
C THR A 58 15.23 -24.06 -21.06
N LEU A 59 14.80 -24.17 -22.31
CA LEU A 59 13.41 -24.50 -22.66
C LEU A 59 13.04 -25.92 -22.23
N LYS A 60 13.97 -26.87 -22.34
CA LYS A 60 13.76 -28.24 -21.87
C LYS A 60 13.64 -28.31 -20.35
N SER A 61 14.52 -27.64 -19.59
CA SER A 61 14.38 -27.59 -18.13
C SER A 61 13.07 -26.91 -17.73
N PHE A 62 12.68 -25.83 -18.42
CA PHE A 62 11.40 -25.18 -18.22
C PHE A 62 10.21 -26.12 -18.44
N ALA A 63 10.24 -26.97 -19.48
CA ALA A 63 9.17 -27.93 -19.74
C ALA A 63 9.01 -28.93 -18.59
N GLU A 64 10.11 -29.44 -18.02
CA GLU A 64 10.06 -30.34 -16.88
C GLU A 64 9.56 -29.63 -15.60
N ASP A 65 10.08 -28.43 -15.31
CA ASP A 65 9.65 -27.63 -14.17
C ASP A 65 8.15 -27.27 -14.27
N LEU A 66 7.67 -27.00 -15.49
CA LEU A 66 6.27 -26.72 -15.77
C LEU A 66 5.39 -27.93 -15.51
N ARG A 67 5.82 -29.15 -15.87
CA ARG A 67 5.07 -30.39 -15.60
C ARG A 67 4.92 -30.64 -14.10
N ILE A 68 6.01 -30.48 -13.35
CA ILE A 68 6.02 -30.63 -11.89
C ILE A 68 5.02 -29.64 -11.28
N ASN A 69 5.13 -28.36 -11.66
CA ASN A 69 4.24 -27.33 -11.14
C ASN A 69 2.79 -27.52 -11.58
N HIS A 70 2.56 -28.00 -12.80
CA HIS A 70 1.22 -28.31 -13.29
C HIS A 70 0.53 -29.38 -12.42
N MET A 71 1.23 -30.47 -12.13
CA MET A 71 0.72 -31.54 -11.26
C MET A 71 0.40 -31.01 -9.85
N LEU A 72 1.31 -30.25 -9.24
CA LEU A 72 1.11 -29.65 -7.93
C LEU A 72 -0.08 -28.67 -7.90
N LEU A 73 -0.27 -27.89 -8.97
CA LEU A 73 -1.40 -26.97 -9.09
C LEU A 73 -2.73 -27.71 -9.28
N GLN A 74 -2.75 -28.82 -10.02
CA GLN A 74 -3.94 -29.65 -10.17
C GLN A 74 -4.43 -30.20 -8.83
N ASP A 75 -3.52 -30.74 -8.00
CA ASP A 75 -3.86 -31.23 -6.66
C ASP A 75 -4.44 -30.12 -5.78
N ARG A 76 -3.88 -28.91 -5.88
CA ARG A 76 -4.40 -27.73 -5.17
C ARG A 76 -5.78 -27.34 -5.68
N PHE A 77 -6.05 -27.39 -6.98
CA PHE A 77 -7.37 -27.09 -7.51
C PHE A 77 -8.41 -28.12 -7.06
N GLN A 78 -8.06 -29.40 -7.02
CA GLN A 78 -8.94 -30.45 -6.47
C GLN A 78 -9.29 -30.19 -5.00
N THR A 79 -8.30 -29.83 -4.19
CA THR A 79 -8.52 -29.45 -2.79
C THR A 79 -9.42 -28.22 -2.70
N ARG A 80 -9.20 -27.22 -3.55
CA ARG A 80 -10.00 -25.99 -3.60
C ARG A 80 -11.43 -26.23 -4.08
N GLN A 81 -11.67 -27.20 -4.96
CA GLN A 81 -12.99 -27.57 -5.45
C GLN A 81 -13.92 -27.95 -4.27
N GLN A 82 -13.40 -28.67 -3.27
CA GLN A 82 -14.17 -29.06 -2.09
C GLN A 82 -14.69 -27.83 -1.33
N THR A 83 -13.84 -26.80 -1.18
CA THR A 83 -14.23 -25.52 -0.57
C THR A 83 -15.16 -24.73 -1.47
N VAL A 84 -14.97 -24.73 -2.79
CA VAL A 84 -15.83 -23.99 -3.73
C VAL A 84 -17.25 -24.56 -3.76
N ASN A 85 -17.40 -25.87 -3.59
CA ASN A 85 -18.71 -26.54 -3.55
C ASN A 85 -19.60 -26.04 -2.39
N THR A 86 -19.01 -25.45 -1.33
CA THR A 86 -19.77 -24.88 -0.21
C THR A 86 -20.18 -23.42 -0.43
N LEU A 87 -19.61 -22.73 -1.43
CA LEU A 87 -19.80 -21.29 -1.69
C LEU A 87 -20.91 -20.97 -2.71
N GLY A 88 -21.59 -22.00 -3.25
CA GLY A 88 -22.74 -21.89 -4.14
C GLY A 88 -22.45 -22.00 -5.65
N PRO A 89 -23.49 -22.05 -6.51
CA PRO A 89 -23.36 -22.45 -7.92
C PRO A 89 -22.50 -21.49 -8.75
N LYS A 90 -22.63 -20.16 -8.55
CA LYS A 90 -21.81 -19.16 -9.25
C LYS A 90 -20.31 -19.25 -8.94
N ALA A 91 -19.94 -19.79 -7.78
CA ALA A 91 -18.55 -19.99 -7.42
C ALA A 91 -17.99 -21.25 -8.12
N ILE A 92 -18.80 -22.30 -8.19
CA ILE A 92 -18.50 -23.54 -8.91
C ILE A 92 -18.29 -23.26 -10.40
N ASP A 93 -19.20 -22.52 -11.04
CA ASP A 93 -19.11 -22.19 -12.47
C ASP A 93 -17.82 -21.43 -12.80
N ARG A 94 -17.49 -20.40 -12.01
CA ARG A 94 -16.26 -19.61 -12.18
C ARG A 94 -15.00 -20.45 -11.99
N HIS A 95 -15.01 -21.37 -11.02
CA HIS A 95 -13.89 -22.25 -10.78
C HIS A 95 -13.70 -23.26 -11.92
N ASN A 96 -14.78 -23.86 -12.41
CA ASN A 96 -14.76 -24.78 -13.55
C ASN A 96 -14.30 -24.09 -14.84
N GLU A 97 -14.74 -22.85 -15.07
CA GLU A 97 -14.28 -22.04 -16.21
C GLU A 97 -12.77 -21.77 -16.12
N MET A 98 -12.28 -21.32 -14.97
CA MET A 98 -10.85 -21.11 -14.73
C MET A 98 -10.03 -22.39 -14.93
N LEU A 99 -10.49 -23.52 -14.39
CA LEU A 99 -9.83 -24.82 -14.54
C LEU A 99 -9.72 -25.27 -16.00
N ARG A 100 -10.81 -25.14 -16.75
CA ARG A 100 -10.83 -25.49 -18.18
C ARG A 100 -9.83 -24.65 -18.95
N GLU A 101 -9.83 -23.35 -18.73
CA GLU A 101 -8.95 -22.44 -19.45
C GLU A 101 -7.48 -22.65 -19.08
N TYR A 102 -7.19 -22.86 -17.79
CA TYR A 102 -5.86 -23.21 -17.31
C TYR A 102 -5.34 -24.49 -17.97
N ASN A 103 -6.12 -25.58 -17.93
CA ASN A 103 -5.71 -26.85 -18.52
C ASN A 103 -5.52 -26.73 -20.03
N ARG A 104 -6.46 -26.08 -20.73
CA ARG A 104 -6.35 -25.83 -22.17
C ARG A 104 -5.04 -25.15 -22.55
N VAL A 105 -4.66 -24.13 -21.79
CA VAL A 105 -3.46 -23.34 -22.04
C VAL A 105 -2.18 -24.13 -21.76
N ILE A 106 -2.09 -24.82 -20.62
CA ILE A 106 -0.89 -25.57 -20.25
C ILE A 106 -0.68 -26.77 -21.19
N GLU A 107 -1.75 -27.49 -21.54
CA GLU A 107 -1.67 -28.60 -22.49
C GLU A 107 -1.21 -28.13 -23.88
N GLN A 108 -1.69 -26.98 -24.36
CA GLN A 108 -1.21 -26.39 -25.61
C GLN A 108 0.28 -26.04 -25.54
N LEU A 109 0.73 -25.48 -24.41
CA LEU A 109 2.13 -25.13 -24.19
C LEU A 109 3.03 -26.38 -24.18
N LEU A 110 2.64 -27.41 -23.43
CA LEU A 110 3.36 -28.68 -23.37
C LEU A 110 3.39 -29.39 -24.72
N THR A 111 2.28 -29.42 -25.46
CA THR A 111 2.21 -30.02 -26.80
C THR A 111 3.19 -29.36 -27.77
N ILE A 112 3.30 -28.02 -27.74
CA ILE A 112 4.26 -27.30 -28.58
C ILE A 112 5.70 -27.63 -28.17
N LEU A 113 5.98 -27.66 -26.87
CA LEU A 113 7.30 -27.99 -26.35
C LEU A 113 7.71 -29.44 -26.68
N ASP A 114 6.78 -30.39 -26.58
CA ASP A 114 7.01 -31.81 -26.91
C ASP A 114 7.18 -32.04 -28.40
N SER A 115 6.42 -31.33 -29.24
CA SER A 115 6.65 -31.33 -30.69
C SER A 115 8.03 -30.78 -31.08
N SER A 116 8.65 -30.01 -30.18
CA SER A 116 9.97 -29.39 -30.34
C SER A 116 11.09 -30.14 -29.62
N ALA A 117 10.91 -31.44 -29.31
CA ALA A 117 11.83 -32.26 -28.50
C ALA A 117 13.31 -32.34 -28.96
N THR A 118 13.65 -31.85 -30.16
CA THR A 118 15.02 -31.80 -30.69
C THR A 118 15.34 -30.39 -31.19
N GLU A 119 16.59 -29.92 -31.01
CA GLU A 119 17.05 -28.59 -31.47
C GLU A 119 16.78 -28.33 -32.97
N LYS A 120 16.85 -29.38 -33.80
CA LYS A 120 16.54 -29.31 -35.25
C LYS A 120 15.04 -29.26 -35.57
N ALA A 121 14.18 -29.63 -34.61
CA ALA A 121 12.73 -29.61 -34.74
C ALA A 121 12.11 -28.27 -34.31
N LEU A 122 12.92 -27.34 -33.76
CA LEU A 122 12.51 -25.95 -33.56
C LEU A 122 12.38 -25.25 -34.92
N THR A 123 11.19 -25.34 -35.49
CA THR A 123 10.84 -24.52 -36.66
C THR A 123 10.54 -23.08 -36.22
N PRO A 124 10.82 -22.08 -37.08
CA PRO A 124 10.45 -20.68 -36.82
C PRO A 124 8.95 -20.50 -36.52
N ASP A 125 8.09 -21.34 -37.12
CA ASP A 125 6.64 -21.30 -36.91
C ASP A 125 6.26 -21.76 -35.49
N ASN A 126 6.88 -22.83 -34.99
CA ASN A 126 6.67 -23.30 -33.62
C ASN A 126 7.13 -22.27 -32.59
N LEU A 127 8.28 -21.61 -32.83
CA LEU A 127 8.77 -20.52 -31.98
C LEU A 127 7.82 -19.32 -31.98
N LYS A 128 7.26 -18.95 -33.14
CA LYS A 128 6.27 -17.86 -33.25
C LYS A 128 4.96 -18.19 -32.51
N LYS A 129 4.47 -19.42 -32.64
CA LYS A 129 3.29 -19.90 -31.90
C LYS A 129 3.53 -19.90 -30.39
N LEU A 130 4.70 -20.40 -29.96
CA LEU A 130 5.12 -20.41 -28.56
C LEU A 130 5.23 -18.99 -28.00
N ARG A 131 5.82 -18.05 -28.75
CA ARG A 131 5.89 -16.63 -28.38
C ARG A 131 4.50 -16.04 -28.19
N THR A 132 3.61 -16.25 -29.16
CA THR A 132 2.25 -15.69 -29.12
C THR A 132 1.47 -16.21 -27.91
N LEU A 133 1.60 -17.50 -27.59
CA LEU A 133 1.00 -18.06 -26.38
C LEU A 133 1.62 -17.46 -25.11
N LEU A 134 2.95 -17.43 -25.01
CA LEU A 134 3.64 -16.87 -23.84
C LEU A 134 3.37 -15.38 -23.65
N GLU A 135 3.19 -14.59 -24.71
CA GLU A 135 2.80 -13.18 -24.61
C GLU A 135 1.38 -13.00 -24.07
N ASN A 136 0.46 -13.91 -24.39
CA ASN A 136 -0.90 -13.87 -23.90
C ASN A 136 -1.02 -14.34 -22.43
N ILE A 137 -0.18 -15.28 -22.01
CA ILE A 137 -0.28 -15.95 -20.70
C ILE A 137 0.65 -15.34 -19.66
N ALA A 138 1.85 -14.92 -20.06
CA ALA A 138 2.82 -14.39 -19.11
C ALA A 138 2.30 -13.11 -18.48
N PRO A 139 2.49 -12.91 -17.16
CA PRO A 139 2.10 -11.68 -16.52
C PRO A 139 2.79 -10.50 -17.21
N LYS A 140 2.02 -9.44 -17.48
CA LYS A 140 2.59 -8.18 -17.95
C LYS A 140 3.58 -7.73 -16.89
N ARG A 141 4.83 -7.50 -17.30
CA ARG A 141 5.80 -6.90 -16.38
C ARG A 141 5.20 -5.57 -15.92
N PRO A 142 5.07 -5.32 -14.62
CA PRO A 142 4.64 -4.01 -14.17
C PRO A 142 5.63 -3.03 -14.78
N ASN A 143 5.11 -2.03 -15.49
CA ASN A 143 5.97 -0.95 -15.92
C ASN A 143 6.62 -0.41 -14.65
N PRO A 144 7.96 -0.32 -14.59
CA PRO A 144 8.60 0.38 -13.48
C PRO A 144 7.88 1.71 -13.37
N ILE A 145 7.33 1.99 -12.19
CA ILE A 145 6.58 3.21 -12.01
C ILE A 145 7.60 4.33 -11.90
N TYR A 146 8.10 4.76 -13.05
CA TYR A 146 8.92 5.94 -13.18
C TYR A 146 8.03 7.13 -12.81
N GLY A 147 8.22 7.67 -11.60
CA GLY A 147 7.58 8.91 -11.17
C GLY A 147 6.26 8.81 -10.41
N SER A 148 5.87 7.67 -9.82
CA SER A 148 4.72 7.66 -8.87
C SER A 148 5.11 7.92 -7.41
N LEU A 149 6.40 7.96 -7.11
CA LEU A 149 6.85 8.63 -5.89
C LEU A 149 7.17 10.07 -6.29
N PRO A 150 6.72 11.07 -5.53
CA PRO A 150 7.02 12.49 -5.78
C PRO A 150 8.49 12.82 -5.45
N TYR A 151 9.40 11.89 -5.74
CA TYR A 151 10.83 12.04 -5.54
C TYR A 151 11.52 11.96 -6.90
N ARG A 152 11.73 13.14 -7.48
CA ARG A 152 12.74 13.35 -8.51
C ARG A 152 14.07 13.52 -7.80
N HIS A 153 15.14 12.87 -8.26
CA HIS A 153 16.50 13.24 -7.82
C HIS A 153 16.75 14.65 -8.33
N LEU A 154 16.59 15.63 -7.44
CA LEU A 154 16.84 17.02 -7.73
C LEU A 154 18.36 17.17 -7.79
N ASN A 155 18.93 17.09 -8.98
CA ASN A 155 20.34 17.38 -9.24
C ASN A 155 20.61 18.88 -9.12
N TYR A 156 20.23 19.48 -7.99
CA TYR A 156 20.55 20.87 -7.69
C TYR A 156 22.04 20.98 -7.38
N SER A 157 22.65 22.05 -7.86
CA SER A 157 24.01 22.42 -7.46
C SER A 157 24.05 22.66 -5.95
N LEU A 158 25.12 22.20 -5.29
CA LEU A 158 25.35 22.43 -3.87
C LEU A 158 25.35 23.95 -3.60
N LYS A 159 24.33 24.45 -2.91
CA LYS A 159 24.27 25.83 -2.41
C LYS A 159 24.67 25.82 -0.94
N ALA A 160 25.68 26.60 -0.59
CA ALA A 160 26.07 26.76 0.81
C ALA A 160 24.89 27.36 1.62
N PRO A 161 24.66 26.91 2.86
CA PRO A 161 23.65 27.51 3.72
C PRO A 161 23.99 28.99 3.95
N LEU A 162 22.96 29.85 3.90
CA LEU A 162 23.10 31.25 4.29
C LEU A 162 23.29 31.29 5.81
N SER A 163 24.51 31.49 6.29
CA SER A 163 24.84 31.57 7.73
C SER A 163 24.33 32.84 8.45
N GLY A 164 23.28 33.48 7.95
CA GLY A 164 22.93 34.86 8.33
C GLY A 164 21.48 35.15 8.63
N VAL A 165 20.57 34.17 8.64
CA VAL A 165 19.18 34.42 9.06
C VAL A 165 18.93 33.72 10.38
N THR A 166 19.27 34.40 11.47
CA THR A 166 18.63 34.13 12.76
C THR A 166 17.16 34.47 12.55
N VAL A 167 16.32 33.46 12.33
CA VAL A 167 14.87 33.65 12.37
C VAL A 167 14.56 34.02 13.80
N GLU A 168 14.47 35.32 14.07
CA GLU A 168 14.04 35.81 15.37
C GLU A 168 12.57 35.43 15.50
N PRO A 169 12.23 34.53 16.44
CA PRO A 169 10.85 34.09 16.57
C PRO A 169 9.98 35.29 16.97
N ALA A 170 8.72 35.29 16.56
CA ALA A 170 7.81 36.41 16.79
C ALA A 170 7.70 36.82 18.28
N TYR A 171 7.94 35.89 19.21
CA TYR A 171 7.97 36.16 20.65
C TYR A 171 9.26 36.83 21.16
N GLN A 172 10.33 36.91 20.36
CA GLN A 172 11.60 37.57 20.71
C GLN A 172 11.79 38.95 20.07
N GLY A 173 11.23 39.19 18.87
CA GLY A 173 11.48 40.43 18.12
C GLY A 173 10.31 40.94 17.29
N GLY A 174 9.08 40.53 17.59
CA GLY A 174 7.89 41.06 16.93
C GLY A 174 7.57 42.50 17.34
N ASP A 175 6.77 43.19 16.52
CA ASP A 175 6.18 44.49 16.88
C ASP A 175 5.27 44.32 18.10
N GLN A 176 5.67 44.91 19.23
CA GLN A 176 4.93 44.87 20.50
C GLN A 176 3.96 46.05 20.64
N THR A 177 3.82 46.88 19.60
CA THR A 177 2.91 48.03 19.66
C THR A 177 1.46 47.54 19.57
N VAL A 178 0.72 47.72 20.66
CA VAL A 178 -0.73 47.49 20.72
C VAL A 178 -1.39 48.67 20.02
N LYS A 179 -2.19 48.40 18.98
CA LYS A 179 -2.94 49.45 18.29
C LYS A 179 -4.28 49.70 18.98
N GLU A 180 -4.84 50.91 18.84
CA GLU A 180 -6.12 51.24 19.46
C GLU A 180 -7.26 50.36 18.91
N GLU A 181 -7.14 49.90 17.66
CA GLU A 181 -8.09 48.97 17.04
C GLU A 181 -8.08 47.59 17.72
N ASP A 182 -6.96 47.16 18.31
CA ASP A 182 -6.85 45.86 19.00
C ASP A 182 -7.56 45.86 20.36
N LEU A 183 -7.86 47.04 20.91
CA LEU A 183 -8.56 47.24 22.18
C LEU A 183 -10.05 47.57 21.99
N ALA A 184 -10.51 47.66 20.74
CA ALA A 184 -11.88 48.02 20.43
C ALA A 184 -12.84 46.82 20.60
N ASP A 185 -14.03 47.12 21.14
CA ASP A 185 -15.13 46.17 21.23
C ASP A 185 -15.64 45.83 19.81
N THR A 186 -16.02 44.57 19.59
CA THR A 186 -16.71 44.14 18.36
C THR A 186 -18.04 43.48 18.67
N PRO A 187 -19.04 43.52 17.77
CA PRO A 187 -20.35 42.89 18.00
C PRO A 187 -20.31 41.39 18.33
N LEU A 188 -19.22 40.70 17.97
CA LEU A 188 -19.02 39.27 18.23
C LEU A 188 -18.21 39.01 19.53
N ALA A 189 -17.55 40.02 20.09
CA ALA A 189 -16.75 39.93 21.30
C ALA A 189 -16.86 41.23 22.12
N PRO A 190 -17.99 41.43 22.84
CA PRO A 190 -18.19 42.59 23.66
C PRO A 190 -17.26 42.61 24.87
N ILE A 191 -16.79 43.79 25.27
CA ILE A 191 -15.90 43.93 26.44
C ILE A 191 -16.72 43.73 27.72
N SER A 192 -16.60 42.55 28.31
CA SER A 192 -17.20 42.24 29.60
C SER A 192 -16.44 42.91 30.76
N LYS A 193 -17.16 43.65 31.60
CA LYS A 193 -16.60 44.29 32.80
C LYS A 193 -16.09 43.25 33.81
N ILE A 194 -16.78 42.12 33.94
CA ILE A 194 -16.46 41.08 34.93
C ILE A 194 -15.14 40.38 34.54
N ILE A 195 -14.97 40.10 33.25
CA ILE A 195 -13.72 39.54 32.71
C ILE A 195 -12.58 40.53 32.86
N ALA A 196 -12.80 41.82 32.58
CA ALA A 196 -11.80 42.86 32.76
C ALA A 196 -11.36 43.03 34.22
N GLU A 197 -12.28 42.91 35.19
CA GLU A 197 -11.95 42.93 36.62
C GLU A 197 -11.10 41.72 37.02
N LYS A 198 -11.42 40.53 36.51
CA LYS A 198 -10.62 39.33 36.76
C LYS A 198 -9.23 39.41 36.12
N ALA A 199 -9.15 39.92 34.90
CA ALA A 199 -7.88 40.17 34.23
C ALA A 199 -7.03 41.20 34.99
N ARG A 200 -7.66 42.25 35.55
CA ARG A 200 -7.01 43.25 36.40
C ARG A 200 -6.45 42.63 37.69
N GLU A 201 -7.20 41.74 38.36
CA GLU A 201 -6.72 40.98 39.53
C GLU A 201 -5.44 40.20 39.20
N LEU A 202 -5.39 39.62 37.99
CA LEU A 202 -4.25 38.85 37.48
C LEU A 202 -3.18 39.73 36.81
N GLN A 203 -3.27 41.05 36.98
CA GLN A 203 -2.32 42.05 36.48
C GLN A 203 -2.17 42.06 34.95
N TRP A 204 -3.22 41.66 34.22
CA TRP A 204 -3.21 41.55 32.76
C TRP A 204 -2.08 40.66 32.21
N ASN A 205 -1.58 39.73 33.03
CA ASN A 205 -0.46 38.87 32.66
C ASN A 205 -1.01 37.55 32.05
N PRO A 206 -0.72 37.26 30.78
CA PRO A 206 -1.29 36.10 30.09
C PRO A 206 -0.86 34.76 30.73
N ALA A 207 0.37 34.68 31.26
CA ALA A 207 0.83 33.47 31.94
C ALA A 207 0.03 33.23 33.24
N LYS A 208 -0.19 34.29 34.04
CA LYS A 208 -1.00 34.20 35.26
C LYS A 208 -2.47 33.87 34.96
N ILE A 209 -3.02 34.43 33.88
CA ILE A 209 -4.38 34.14 33.43
C ILE A 209 -4.50 32.66 33.03
N TYR A 210 -3.57 32.16 32.23
CA TYR A 210 -3.55 30.76 31.82
C TYR A 210 -3.41 29.80 33.01
N ASP A 211 -2.47 30.06 33.92
CA ASP A 211 -2.27 29.25 35.12
C ASP A 211 -3.51 29.26 36.02
N TRP A 212 -4.16 30.42 36.15
CA TRP A 212 -5.40 30.53 36.91
C TRP A 212 -6.53 29.73 36.26
N LEU A 213 -6.73 29.84 34.94
CA LEU A 213 -7.75 29.09 34.21
C LEU A 213 -7.58 27.58 34.39
N LYS A 214 -6.35 27.09 34.21
CA LYS A 214 -6.03 25.66 34.35
C LYS A 214 -6.35 25.10 35.74
N CYS A 215 -6.19 25.91 36.78
CA CYS A 215 -6.42 25.49 38.17
C CYS A 215 -7.87 25.69 38.64
N ASN A 216 -8.64 26.57 38.00
CA ASN A 216 -9.93 27.02 38.52
C ASN A 216 -11.13 26.74 37.60
N ILE A 217 -10.92 26.38 36.33
CA ILE A 217 -11.99 26.10 35.35
C ILE A 217 -11.94 24.63 34.93
N GLN A 218 -13.08 23.95 35.05
CA GLN A 218 -13.24 22.58 34.56
C GLN A 218 -13.64 22.56 33.09
N SER A 219 -12.91 21.80 32.27
CA SER A 219 -13.23 21.66 30.84
C SER A 219 -14.50 20.81 30.64
N GLU A 220 -15.44 21.33 29.86
CA GLU A 220 -16.66 20.65 29.42
C GLU A 220 -16.68 20.61 27.89
N TRP A 221 -17.14 19.49 27.32
CA TRP A 221 -17.15 19.29 25.87
C TRP A 221 -18.56 19.50 25.32
N TYR A 222 -18.75 20.58 24.56
CA TYR A 222 -19.95 20.84 23.79
C TYR A 222 -19.62 21.48 22.45
N TRP A 223 -20.59 21.43 21.53
CA TRP A 223 -20.41 21.99 20.19
C TRP A 223 -20.62 23.50 20.20
N GLY A 224 -19.57 24.23 19.82
CA GLY A 224 -19.57 25.69 19.64
C GLY A 224 -19.51 26.48 20.94
N VAL A 225 -19.88 27.76 20.85
CA VAL A 225 -19.97 28.69 21.99
C VAL A 225 -21.37 28.59 22.58
N GLN A 226 -21.49 28.05 23.80
CA GLN A 226 -22.80 27.90 24.45
C GLN A 226 -22.93 28.75 25.71
N LYS A 227 -21.81 29.02 26.41
CA LYS A 227 -21.82 29.74 27.68
C LYS A 227 -21.15 31.11 27.56
N GLY A 228 -20.09 31.23 26.76
CA GLY A 228 -19.28 32.45 26.68
C GLY A 228 -18.40 32.66 27.92
N ALA A 229 -17.52 33.66 27.86
CA ALA A 229 -16.54 33.89 28.94
C ALA A 229 -17.16 34.21 30.32
N GLU A 230 -18.23 35.00 30.37
CA GLU A 230 -18.86 35.43 31.63
C GLU A 230 -19.45 34.25 32.41
N GLU A 231 -20.20 33.40 31.73
CA GLU A 231 -20.87 32.27 32.35
C GLU A 231 -19.86 31.17 32.72
N THR A 232 -18.79 31.01 31.92
CA THR A 232 -17.66 30.13 32.26
C THR A 232 -16.98 30.58 33.56
N LEU A 233 -16.77 31.88 33.75
CA LEU A 233 -16.20 32.42 34.99
C LEU A 233 -17.14 32.22 36.20
N ARG A 234 -18.46 32.34 35.99
CA ARG A 234 -19.49 32.16 37.02
C ARG A 234 -19.62 30.70 37.46
N GLN A 235 -19.72 29.77 36.50
CA GLN A 235 -19.90 28.34 36.76
C GLN A 235 -18.59 27.63 37.12
N LYS A 236 -17.45 28.22 36.77
CA LYS A 236 -16.12 27.59 36.82
C LYS A 236 -16.02 26.34 35.95
N SER A 237 -16.79 26.30 34.86
CA SER A 237 -16.70 25.24 33.85
C SER A 237 -17.14 25.72 32.46
N GLY A 238 -16.45 25.26 31.41
CA GLY A 238 -16.68 25.71 30.03
C GLY A 238 -15.81 24.98 29.01
N ASN A 239 -16.01 25.29 27.73
CA ASN A 239 -15.28 24.71 26.60
C ASN A 239 -14.21 25.69 26.06
N ASP A 240 -13.34 25.21 25.18
CA ASP A 240 -12.29 25.98 24.51
C ASP A 240 -12.81 27.15 23.65
N ALA A 241 -14.04 27.03 23.16
CA ALA A 241 -14.66 28.03 22.29
C ALA A 241 -15.34 29.18 23.06
N ASP A 242 -15.47 29.12 24.39
CA ASP A 242 -16.12 30.18 25.16
C ASP A 242 -15.19 31.37 25.37
N GLN A 243 -15.33 32.36 24.47
CA GLN A 243 -14.62 33.62 24.46
C GLN A 243 -15.48 34.78 24.97
#